data_AF-A0A267DI42-F1
#
_entry.id   AF-A0A267DI42-F1
#
_cell.length_a   1.000
_cell.length_b   1.000
_cell.length_c   1.000
_cell.angle_alpha   90.00
_cell.angle_beta   90.00
_cell.angle_gamma   90.00
#
_symmetry.space_group_name_H-M   'P 1'
#
loop_
_entity.id
_entity.type
_entity.pdbx_description
1 polymer ?
#
loop_
_entity_poly.entity_id
_entity_poly.type
_entity_poly.pdbx_seq_one_letter_code
_entity_poly.pdbx_strand_id
1 'polypeptide(L)'
;SHLGQSRAARPLPFGRLFSWGANSYGQLGQGHAIDSGRPAAVSLASSISDCTSGIISNTDLEAKLESTSGDVLDMSSGQTSVSTSGQTSVSTSGQTSVSTSGQTSMSTSGQTSVSTSGQTSMSTSGQTSVSTSGQTSVSTSGQASVSTSGQASVSTSGQTSVSTSGQTSMSTSGQTSVSTSGQTSVSTSGQASVSTSGQTSVSTSGQTSVSTSGQASVSTSGQTFGSISVVIGGGHSIILGGELRTPLSCGWDQCGQAGGSGGLLFAPAPSLAAAPRIVAASAGWDFSLLLDADARLWALGNNSRGQCGLGGGGGARVCRQPALVPMPAEVGDEGIAVSAAGMRHGVACTRRLGRVVTWGCGRRGQLGRSGGPEPGLVESLSEPAVAAAAGTGHTAVLTAGPGRLFVWGDNRHGQCGRPPELGIAFDRPVPLGALAADGAEQTADQGAEQTADQGAEQTADPIVSLHSGWSHLLLLTCSGRLLSWGRRDLGQLGRSGDAWRPLPVATPAGWRVLQAACGSEHSACLVAAGAKRLLLCWGWNEHGICGADSDAEFLSEPRPVARIPADPAAVFAGGGCTFALLSEHQGEPDFELVGNSA
;
A
#
# COMPACT_ATOMS: atom_id res chain seq x y z
N SER A 1 36.99 32.14 30.11
CA SER A 1 36.95 31.14 29.01
C SER A 1 35.93 30.06 29.36
N HIS A 2 35.58 29.18 28.42
CA HIS A 2 34.53 28.14 28.56
C HIS A 2 33.09 28.67 28.76
N LEU A 3 32.57 29.36 27.73
CA LEU A 3 31.15 29.19 27.40
C LEU A 3 30.98 27.78 26.82
N GLY A 4 30.00 27.03 27.30
CA GLY A 4 29.68 25.70 26.78
C GLY A 4 29.04 25.81 25.39
N GLN A 5 29.61 25.14 24.39
CA GLN A 5 28.98 25.04 23.08
C GLN A 5 27.71 24.19 23.17
N SER A 6 26.58 24.77 22.76
CA SER A 6 25.36 24.00 22.49
C SER A 6 25.67 22.99 21.38
N ARG A 7 25.56 21.69 21.68
CA ARG A 7 25.65 20.63 20.67
C ARG A 7 24.36 20.67 19.85
N ALA A 8 24.41 21.36 18.71
CA ALA A 8 23.32 21.40 17.74
C ALA A 8 22.83 19.98 17.41
N ALA A 9 21.51 19.82 17.31
CA ALA A 9 20.93 18.60 16.76
C ALA A 9 21.39 18.44 15.31
N ARG A 10 21.68 17.21 14.90
CA ARG A 10 21.88 16.92 13.48
C ARG A 10 20.51 16.77 12.80
N PRO A 11 20.34 17.23 11.56
CA PRO A 11 19.23 16.78 10.73
C PRO A 11 19.21 15.25 10.63
N LEU A 12 18.04 14.67 10.33
CA LEU A 12 17.98 13.34 9.76
C LEU A 12 18.93 13.25 8.55
N PRO A 13 19.58 12.10 8.27
CA PRO A 13 20.35 11.91 7.04
C PRO A 13 19.49 12.07 5.76
N PHE A 14 18.17 12.14 5.92
CA PHE A 14 17.18 12.37 4.87
C PHE A 14 16.69 13.82 4.74
N GLY A 15 17.05 14.74 5.65
CA GLY A 15 16.83 16.21 5.57
C GLY A 15 15.41 16.77 5.40
N ARG A 16 14.43 15.94 5.03
CA ARG A 16 13.19 16.32 4.32
C ARG A 16 11.91 15.90 5.03
N LEU A 17 12.01 15.43 6.28
CA LEU A 17 10.86 15.12 7.12
C LEU A 17 10.50 16.34 7.96
N PHE A 18 9.28 16.84 7.79
CA PHE A 18 8.71 17.97 8.52
C PHE A 18 7.54 17.48 9.39
N SER A 19 7.30 18.13 10.52
CA SER A 19 6.24 17.80 11.47
C SER A 19 5.56 19.05 12.02
N TRP A 20 4.28 18.95 12.40
CA TRP A 20 3.49 20.02 13.01
C TRP A 20 2.26 19.48 13.76
N GLY A 21 1.62 20.35 14.54
CA GLY A 21 0.49 20.06 15.42
C GLY A 21 0.85 20.05 16.91
N ALA A 22 0.09 19.28 17.69
CA ALA A 22 0.30 19.09 19.12
C ALA A 22 1.62 18.35 19.40
N ASN A 23 2.34 18.78 20.43
CA ASN A 23 3.69 18.36 20.75
C ASN A 23 3.96 18.27 22.26
N SER A 24 2.93 18.27 23.10
CA SER A 24 3.05 18.38 24.56
C SER A 24 3.86 17.26 25.24
N TYR A 25 4.19 16.18 24.52
CA TYR A 25 5.07 15.09 24.96
C TYR A 25 6.41 15.01 24.19
N GLY A 26 6.65 15.89 23.21
CA GLY A 26 7.79 15.84 22.30
C GLY A 26 7.57 14.98 21.04
N GLN A 27 6.34 14.58 20.75
CA GLN A 27 5.99 13.63 19.69
C GLN A 27 6.22 14.14 18.25
N LEU A 28 6.50 15.44 18.06
CA LEU A 28 6.94 15.97 16.76
C LEU A 28 8.45 15.77 16.50
N GLY A 29 9.25 15.46 17.54
CA GLY A 29 10.69 15.24 17.42
C GLY A 29 11.52 16.51 17.15
N GLN A 30 11.05 17.66 17.63
CA GLN A 30 11.60 19.00 17.33
C GLN A 30 12.56 19.54 18.41
N GLY A 31 12.80 18.80 19.50
CA GLY A 31 13.66 19.19 20.62
C GLY A 31 12.96 19.98 21.72
N HIS A 32 11.69 20.35 21.53
CA HIS A 32 10.81 20.99 22.51
C HIS A 32 9.50 20.23 22.68
N ALA A 33 8.78 20.52 23.77
CA ALA A 33 7.40 20.07 24.01
C ALA A 33 6.34 21.14 23.70
N ILE A 34 6.73 22.21 22.99
CA ILE A 34 5.83 23.29 22.55
C ILE A 34 5.18 22.86 21.22
N ASP A 35 3.86 23.01 21.11
CA ASP A 35 3.08 22.75 19.90
C ASP A 35 3.54 23.65 18.74
N SER A 36 3.48 23.15 17.50
CA SER A 36 3.87 23.93 16.31
C SER A 36 2.74 23.97 15.29
N GLY A 37 2.09 25.12 15.12
CA GLY A 37 1.09 25.34 14.07
C GLY A 37 1.66 25.50 12.66
N ARG A 38 2.96 25.22 12.45
CA ARG A 38 3.67 25.32 11.17
C ARG A 38 4.59 24.12 10.95
N PRO A 39 4.76 23.64 9.71
CA PRO A 39 5.74 22.62 9.38
C PRO A 39 7.16 23.04 9.79
N ALA A 40 7.80 22.25 10.66
CA ALA A 40 9.20 22.44 11.05
C ALA A 40 9.99 21.12 10.89
N ALA A 41 11.29 21.22 10.63
CA ALA A 41 12.13 20.07 10.33
C ALA A 41 12.35 19.16 11.54
N VAL A 42 12.22 17.84 11.34
CA VAL A 42 12.41 16.83 12.39
C VAL A 42 13.90 16.67 12.73
N SER A 43 14.21 16.65 14.03
CA SER A 43 15.58 16.67 14.56
C SER A 43 15.98 15.34 15.22
N LEU A 44 17.25 14.97 15.07
CA LEU A 44 17.83 13.78 15.70
C LEU A 44 18.57 14.10 17.01
N ALA A 45 18.59 13.13 17.92
CA ALA A 45 19.57 13.11 19.00
C ALA A 45 21.00 13.08 18.43
N SER A 46 21.91 13.88 19.00
CA SER A 46 23.25 14.13 18.44
C SER A 46 24.26 13.00 18.58
N SER A 47 23.84 11.82 19.08
CA SER A 47 24.65 10.61 19.26
C SER A 47 24.45 9.54 18.17
N ILE A 48 23.67 9.83 17.11
CA ILE A 48 23.31 8.86 16.07
C ILE A 48 24.36 8.85 14.95
N SER A 49 25.59 8.43 15.27
CA SER A 49 26.66 8.20 14.29
C SER A 49 26.53 6.85 13.57
N ASP A 50 26.00 5.83 14.24
CA ASP A 50 26.21 4.43 13.88
C ASP A 50 24.95 3.72 13.33
N CYS A 51 23.91 4.47 12.96
CA CYS A 51 22.69 3.90 12.37
C CYS A 51 22.75 3.73 10.85
N THR A 52 23.78 4.26 10.18
CA THR A 52 24.03 4.13 8.72
C THR A 52 25.42 3.56 8.40
N SER A 53 26.28 3.29 9.40
CA SER A 53 27.64 2.78 9.25
C SER A 53 27.66 1.27 8.94
N GLY A 54 27.03 0.88 7.83
CA GLY A 54 26.82 -0.52 7.43
C GLY A 54 26.76 -0.72 5.91
N ILE A 55 27.43 0.15 5.14
CA ILE A 55 27.49 0.07 3.67
C ILE A 55 28.31 -1.17 3.26
N ILE A 56 27.61 -2.28 2.98
CA ILE A 56 28.20 -3.38 2.22
C ILE A 56 28.14 -2.98 0.75
N SER A 57 29.28 -2.55 0.22
CA SER A 57 29.45 -2.21 -1.20
C SER A 57 29.49 -3.48 -2.06
N ASN A 58 28.32 -4.05 -2.37
CA ASN A 58 28.22 -5.07 -3.43
C ASN A 58 28.33 -4.39 -4.79
N THR A 59 29.53 -4.43 -5.39
CA THR A 59 29.69 -4.32 -6.84
C THR A 59 29.37 -5.67 -7.50
N ASP A 60 29.10 -5.61 -8.81
CA ASP A 60 29.11 -6.74 -9.76
C ASP A 60 28.00 -7.83 -9.63
N LEU A 61 26.98 -7.77 -10.52
CA LEU A 61 26.59 -8.85 -11.47
C LEU A 61 25.38 -8.46 -12.38
N GLU A 62 25.12 -9.24 -13.44
CA GLU A 62 23.93 -9.21 -14.34
C GLU A 62 23.25 -10.62 -14.38
N ALA A 63 22.24 -11.03 -15.18
CA ALA A 63 21.76 -10.57 -16.50
C ALA A 63 20.22 -10.71 -16.70
N LYS A 64 19.75 -11.22 -17.85
CA LYS A 64 18.47 -10.88 -18.49
C LYS A 64 17.59 -12.04 -19.09
N LEU A 65 16.30 -12.13 -18.67
CA LEU A 65 15.00 -12.00 -19.42
C LEU A 65 14.10 -13.15 -20.11
N GLU A 66 12.73 -12.93 -20.22
CA GLU A 66 11.50 -13.88 -20.26
C GLU A 66 10.85 -14.43 -21.53
N SER A 67 10.50 -15.73 -21.51
CA SER A 67 9.34 -16.51 -22.04
C SER A 67 9.10 -17.20 -23.46
N THR A 68 8.05 -18.05 -23.52
CA THR A 68 6.97 -18.28 -24.56
C THR A 68 7.09 -18.73 -26.06
N SER A 69 6.66 -19.98 -26.47
CA SER A 69 5.65 -20.41 -27.55
C SER A 69 5.83 -20.70 -29.11
N GLY A 70 5.18 -21.61 -29.94
CA GLY A 70 4.08 -22.69 -29.90
C GLY A 70 3.57 -23.49 -31.25
N ASP A 71 2.51 -24.41 -31.23
CA ASP A 71 1.33 -24.95 -32.12
C ASP A 71 1.39 -26.01 -33.43
N VAL A 72 0.63 -27.06 -34.11
CA VAL A 72 -0.65 -27.86 -34.80
C VAL A 72 -0.77 -27.79 -36.38
N LEU A 73 -1.37 -28.59 -37.32
CA LEU A 73 -2.07 -29.89 -37.58
C LEU A 73 -1.23 -30.85 -38.49
N ASP A 74 -0.64 -31.90 -37.92
CA ASP A 74 0.18 -32.98 -38.56
C ASP A 74 0.68 -33.93 -37.46
N MET A 75 -0.08 -34.98 -37.16
CA MET A 75 0.19 -35.86 -36.01
C MET A 75 1.26 -36.92 -36.34
N SER A 76 2.53 -36.52 -36.33
CA SER A 76 3.66 -37.45 -36.28
C SER A 76 4.05 -37.80 -34.83
N SER A 77 4.69 -38.95 -34.62
CA SER A 77 5.36 -39.31 -33.36
C SER A 77 6.75 -39.86 -33.64
N GLY A 78 7.79 -39.03 -33.41
CA GLY A 78 9.18 -39.39 -33.71
C GLY A 78 10.07 -38.18 -34.05
N GLN A 79 11.16 -38.42 -34.80
CA GLN A 79 11.94 -37.35 -35.45
C GLN A 79 11.23 -36.90 -36.74
N THR A 80 10.89 -35.62 -36.84
CA THR A 80 10.08 -35.08 -37.97
C THR A 80 10.62 -33.73 -38.44
N SER A 81 10.56 -33.47 -39.76
CA SER A 81 10.89 -32.16 -40.35
C SER A 81 9.81 -31.75 -41.35
N VAL A 82 9.23 -30.55 -41.17
CA VAL A 82 8.07 -30.11 -41.98
C VAL A 82 8.31 -28.70 -42.54
N SER A 83 8.16 -28.56 -43.86
CA SER A 83 8.37 -27.29 -44.57
C SER A 83 7.30 -27.06 -45.64
N THR A 84 6.55 -25.95 -45.55
CA THR A 84 5.39 -25.65 -46.40
C THR A 84 5.17 -24.14 -46.61
N SER A 85 4.29 -23.76 -47.54
CA SER A 85 3.82 -22.38 -47.66
C SER A 85 2.35 -22.29 -48.11
N GLY A 86 1.67 -21.19 -47.77
CA GLY A 86 0.25 -20.95 -48.02
C GLY A 86 -0.59 -20.95 -46.74
N GLN A 87 -1.82 -21.45 -46.81
CA GLN A 87 -2.58 -21.84 -45.61
C GLN A 87 -2.11 -23.23 -45.17
N THR A 88 -1.50 -23.36 -43.98
CA THR A 88 -0.93 -24.64 -43.52
C THR A 88 -1.02 -24.86 -42.01
N SER A 89 -0.63 -26.06 -41.59
CA SER A 89 -0.73 -26.60 -40.23
C SER A 89 0.28 -27.79 -40.08
N VAL A 90 0.91 -27.97 -38.90
CA VAL A 90 1.86 -29.01 -38.42
C VAL A 90 1.73 -29.41 -36.88
N SER A 91 1.34 -30.64 -36.43
CA SER A 91 1.02 -31.12 -35.01
C SER A 91 1.99 -32.14 -34.39
N THR A 92 3.26 -32.01 -34.66
CA THR A 92 4.16 -33.13 -34.36
C THR A 92 4.31 -33.42 -32.85
N SER A 93 4.69 -34.64 -32.54
CA SER A 93 5.09 -35.07 -31.21
C SER A 93 6.47 -35.74 -31.24
N GLY A 94 7.35 -35.42 -30.30
CA GLY A 94 8.70 -35.98 -30.23
C GLY A 94 9.78 -34.94 -30.53
N GLN A 95 10.62 -35.16 -31.55
CA GLN A 95 11.70 -34.26 -31.95
C GLN A 95 11.37 -33.63 -33.32
N THR A 96 11.11 -32.33 -33.37
CA THR A 96 10.62 -31.69 -34.62
C THR A 96 11.35 -30.41 -34.99
N SER A 97 11.61 -30.24 -36.28
CA SER A 97 11.89 -28.93 -36.90
C SER A 97 10.77 -28.53 -37.87
N VAL A 98 10.23 -27.32 -37.75
CA VAL A 98 9.14 -26.78 -38.59
C VAL A 98 9.55 -25.46 -39.24
N SER A 99 9.25 -25.26 -40.53
CA SER A 99 9.54 -24.02 -41.25
C SER A 99 8.47 -23.65 -42.29
N THR A 100 7.64 -22.62 -42.02
CA THR A 100 6.50 -22.27 -42.88
C THR A 100 6.38 -20.78 -43.24
N SER A 101 5.63 -20.46 -44.29
CA SER A 101 5.25 -19.08 -44.61
C SER A 101 3.81 -18.94 -45.12
N GLY A 102 3.07 -17.96 -44.59
CA GLY A 102 1.67 -17.69 -44.94
C GLY A 102 0.74 -17.63 -43.72
N GLN A 103 -0.42 -18.30 -43.81
CA GLN A 103 -1.37 -18.45 -42.70
C GLN A 103 -1.15 -19.82 -42.05
N THR A 104 -0.61 -19.87 -40.82
CA THR A 104 -0.27 -21.14 -40.16
C THR A 104 -0.99 -21.30 -38.81
N SER A 105 -1.80 -22.35 -38.63
CA SER A 105 -2.62 -22.58 -37.42
C SER A 105 -2.30 -23.92 -36.75
N MET A 106 -2.11 -23.92 -35.42
CA MET A 106 -1.13 -24.80 -34.76
C MET A 106 -1.72 -25.32 -33.31
N SER A 107 -1.51 -26.33 -32.35
CA SER A 107 -0.64 -27.26 -31.40
C SER A 107 0.51 -28.35 -31.66
N THR A 108 1.71 -28.29 -31.01
CA THR A 108 2.76 -29.41 -30.97
C THR A 108 3.30 -29.77 -29.57
N SER A 109 4.07 -30.88 -29.45
CA SER A 109 4.69 -31.33 -28.18
C SER A 109 6.08 -32.00 -28.30
N GLY A 110 6.94 -31.83 -27.28
CA GLY A 110 8.24 -32.51 -27.15
C GLY A 110 9.44 -31.57 -27.24
N GLN A 111 10.48 -31.97 -27.99
CA GLN A 111 11.61 -31.12 -28.38
C GLN A 111 11.32 -30.50 -29.76
N THR A 112 10.93 -29.24 -29.82
CA THR A 112 10.44 -28.59 -31.06
C THR A 112 11.22 -27.32 -31.39
N SER A 113 11.66 -27.18 -32.64
CA SER A 113 12.20 -25.95 -33.23
C SER A 113 11.26 -25.43 -34.33
N VAL A 114 10.81 -24.18 -34.26
CA VAL A 114 9.83 -23.60 -35.19
C VAL A 114 10.33 -22.27 -35.76
N SER A 115 10.23 -22.08 -37.07
CA SER A 115 10.47 -20.79 -37.73
C SER A 115 9.36 -20.45 -38.73
N THR A 116 8.62 -19.35 -38.54
CA THR A 116 7.51 -19.00 -39.47
C THR A 116 7.45 -17.51 -39.82
N SER A 117 6.72 -17.19 -40.88
CA SER A 117 6.43 -15.81 -41.29
C SER A 117 5.00 -15.66 -41.83
N GLY A 118 4.32 -14.57 -41.48
CA GLY A 118 2.95 -14.28 -41.91
C GLY A 118 1.96 -14.20 -40.73
N GLN A 119 0.81 -14.86 -40.85
CA GLN A 119 -0.21 -14.91 -39.80
C GLN A 119 -0.18 -16.27 -39.10
N THR A 120 0.25 -16.35 -37.84
CA THR A 120 0.48 -17.61 -37.11
C THR A 120 -0.32 -17.67 -35.80
N SER A 121 -0.81 -18.85 -35.38
CA SER A 121 -1.50 -19.07 -34.08
C SER A 121 -0.85 -20.21 -33.28
N MET A 122 -0.60 -19.99 -31.98
CA MET A 122 0.56 -20.46 -31.18
C MET A 122 0.31 -21.18 -29.79
N SER A 123 0.82 -22.39 -29.46
CA SER A 123 0.74 -23.21 -28.21
C SER A 123 1.56 -24.52 -28.28
N THR A 124 2.79 -24.62 -27.73
CA THR A 124 3.55 -25.90 -27.64
C THR A 124 3.68 -26.38 -26.19
N SER A 125 4.13 -27.62 -26.00
CA SER A 125 4.57 -28.16 -24.70
C SER A 125 5.92 -28.85 -24.79
N GLY A 126 6.76 -28.72 -23.75
CA GLY A 126 8.03 -29.46 -23.62
C GLY A 126 9.27 -28.56 -23.64
N GLN A 127 10.25 -28.87 -24.50
CA GLN A 127 11.45 -28.08 -24.76
C GLN A 127 11.33 -27.43 -26.16
N THR A 128 11.00 -26.13 -26.22
CA THR A 128 10.66 -25.44 -27.48
C THR A 128 11.62 -24.29 -27.80
N SER A 129 12.04 -24.14 -29.05
CA SER A 129 12.61 -22.90 -29.60
C SER A 129 11.77 -22.38 -30.77
N VAL A 130 11.39 -21.10 -30.77
CA VAL A 130 10.51 -20.53 -31.82
C VAL A 130 10.98 -19.15 -32.31
N SER A 131 10.87 -18.89 -33.61
CA SER A 131 11.19 -17.58 -34.20
C SER A 131 10.18 -17.19 -35.26
N THR A 132 9.39 -16.13 -35.05
CA THR A 132 8.29 -15.75 -35.96
C THR A 132 8.21 -14.26 -36.28
N SER A 133 7.54 -13.93 -37.39
CA SER A 133 7.33 -12.54 -37.83
C SER A 133 5.95 -12.35 -38.49
N GLY A 134 5.28 -11.23 -38.20
CA GLY A 134 4.00 -10.83 -38.78
C GLY A 134 2.89 -10.62 -37.75
N GLN A 135 1.75 -11.32 -37.90
CA GLN A 135 0.65 -11.34 -36.94
C GLN A 135 0.64 -12.70 -36.23
N THR A 136 0.96 -12.73 -34.93
CA THR A 136 1.33 -13.97 -34.23
C THR A 136 0.59 -14.10 -32.90
N SER A 137 -0.23 -15.13 -32.73
CA SER A 137 -0.68 -15.59 -31.41
C SER A 137 0.21 -16.74 -30.98
N VAL A 138 0.59 -16.83 -29.70
CA VAL A 138 1.81 -17.51 -29.21
C VAL A 138 1.60 -18.00 -27.75
N SER A 139 1.54 -19.32 -27.45
CA SER A 139 1.42 -19.91 -26.09
C SER A 139 2.40 -21.08 -25.77
N THR A 140 2.72 -21.37 -24.49
CA THR A 140 3.54 -22.57 -24.11
C THR A 140 3.35 -23.06 -22.70
N SER A 141 3.71 -24.33 -22.50
CA SER A 141 4.13 -24.89 -21.21
C SER A 141 5.51 -25.55 -21.28
N GLY A 142 6.35 -25.37 -20.25
CA GLY A 142 7.61 -26.11 -20.05
C GLY A 142 8.88 -25.25 -20.09
N GLN A 143 9.88 -25.69 -20.87
CA GLN A 143 11.11 -24.94 -21.15
C GLN A 143 11.04 -24.39 -22.58
N ALA A 144 11.03 -23.07 -22.75
CA ALA A 144 10.76 -22.45 -24.06
C ALA A 144 11.60 -21.19 -24.28
N SER A 145 12.15 -21.02 -25.47
CA SER A 145 12.95 -19.84 -25.87
C SER A 145 12.50 -19.29 -27.23
N VAL A 146 12.06 -18.04 -27.29
CA VAL A 146 11.29 -17.54 -28.44
C VAL A 146 11.67 -16.12 -28.86
N SER A 147 11.37 -15.76 -30.11
CA SER A 147 11.54 -14.39 -30.60
C SER A 147 10.43 -14.07 -31.61
N THR A 148 9.76 -12.94 -31.43
CA THR A 148 8.66 -12.51 -32.32
C THR A 148 8.79 -11.06 -32.75
N SER A 149 8.24 -10.72 -33.91
CA SER A 149 8.26 -9.35 -34.45
C SER A 149 6.97 -9.01 -35.21
N GLY A 150 6.43 -7.81 -34.98
CA GLY A 150 5.19 -7.33 -35.61
C GLY A 150 4.06 -7.10 -34.61
N GLN A 151 2.92 -7.77 -34.82
CA GLN A 151 1.79 -7.81 -33.88
C GLN A 151 1.75 -9.19 -33.22
N ALA A 152 1.85 -9.24 -31.88
CA ALA A 152 2.01 -10.50 -31.14
C ALA A 152 1.07 -10.61 -29.91
N SER A 153 0.61 -11.81 -29.57
CA SER A 153 -0.07 -12.12 -28.30
C SER A 153 0.47 -13.40 -27.66
N VAL A 154 0.99 -13.32 -26.44
CA VAL A 154 2.06 -14.22 -25.95
C VAL A 154 1.74 -14.78 -24.53
N SER A 155 1.55 -16.10 -24.35
CA SER A 155 1.03 -16.72 -23.09
C SER A 155 1.85 -17.91 -22.53
N THR A 156 2.36 -17.84 -21.29
CA THR A 156 3.35 -18.81 -20.76
C THR A 156 2.98 -19.52 -19.45
N SER A 157 3.48 -20.74 -19.30
CA SER A 157 3.86 -21.35 -18.02
C SER A 157 5.24 -22.05 -18.08
N GLY A 158 6.11 -21.86 -17.08
CA GLY A 158 7.34 -22.67 -16.89
C GLY A 158 8.64 -21.88 -16.65
N GLN A 159 9.74 -22.33 -17.28
CA GLN A 159 11.10 -21.75 -17.25
C GLN A 159 11.53 -21.30 -18.66
N THR A 160 11.54 -20.01 -18.98
CA THR A 160 11.39 -19.62 -20.41
C THR A 160 12.03 -18.24 -20.79
N SER A 161 12.38 -17.98 -22.08
CA SER A 161 13.07 -16.75 -22.60
C SER A 161 12.60 -16.20 -24.01
N VAL A 162 11.90 -15.05 -24.12
CA VAL A 162 11.38 -14.33 -25.31
C VAL A 162 12.31 -13.14 -25.61
N SER A 163 12.30 -12.64 -26.85
CA SER A 163 12.35 -11.19 -27.09
C SER A 163 11.32 -10.76 -28.15
N THR A 164 10.53 -9.72 -27.89
CA THR A 164 9.54 -9.19 -28.86
C THR A 164 9.82 -7.76 -29.31
N SER A 165 9.40 -7.44 -30.54
CA SER A 165 9.39 -6.08 -31.07
C SER A 165 8.10 -5.75 -31.83
N GLY A 166 7.53 -4.57 -31.57
CA GLY A 166 6.34 -4.05 -32.25
C GLY A 166 5.16 -3.81 -31.31
N GLN A 167 3.97 -4.30 -31.66
CA GLN A 167 2.78 -4.30 -30.81
C GLN A 167 2.64 -5.68 -30.15
N THR A 168 2.62 -5.78 -28.82
CA THR A 168 2.59 -7.08 -28.12
C THR A 168 1.69 -7.06 -26.89
N SER A 169 0.86 -8.09 -26.70
CA SER A 169 0.27 -8.42 -25.39
C SER A 169 0.90 -9.69 -24.82
N MET A 170 1.16 -9.75 -23.52
CA MET A 170 1.83 -10.88 -22.89
C MET A 170 1.25 -11.26 -21.52
N SER A 171 1.18 -12.57 -21.24
CA SER A 171 0.85 -13.17 -19.96
C SER A 171 1.88 -14.26 -19.61
N THR A 172 2.51 -14.20 -18.43
CA THR A 172 3.59 -15.13 -18.04
C THR A 172 3.37 -15.70 -16.64
N SER A 173 3.81 -16.94 -16.44
CA SER A 173 3.77 -17.61 -15.13
C SER A 173 4.95 -18.55 -14.90
N GLY A 174 5.54 -18.53 -13.70
CA GLY A 174 6.60 -19.46 -13.28
C GLY A 174 7.94 -18.79 -12.92
N GLN A 175 9.02 -19.21 -13.59
CA GLN A 175 10.34 -18.58 -13.55
C GLN A 175 10.65 -17.93 -14.91
N THR A 176 10.57 -16.61 -14.93
CA THR A 176 10.29 -15.78 -16.11
C THR A 176 11.01 -14.39 -15.92
N SER A 177 11.04 -13.41 -16.85
CA SER A 177 11.67 -12.05 -16.70
C SER A 177 11.59 -10.89 -17.81
N VAL A 178 10.50 -10.23 -18.26
CA VAL A 178 10.31 -9.73 -19.69
C VAL A 178 11.45 -9.09 -20.52
N SER A 179 11.50 -9.31 -21.85
CA SER A 179 12.27 -8.47 -22.81
C SER A 179 11.41 -8.00 -24.00
N THR A 180 11.01 -6.73 -24.04
CA THR A 180 10.19 -6.17 -25.15
C THR A 180 10.59 -4.76 -25.62
N SER A 181 10.18 -4.43 -26.85
CA SER A 181 10.30 -3.09 -27.44
C SER A 181 9.07 -2.70 -28.27
N GLY A 182 8.57 -1.47 -28.10
CA GLY A 182 7.48 -0.90 -28.90
C GLY A 182 6.25 -0.48 -28.08
N GLN A 183 5.07 -0.97 -28.46
CA GLN A 183 3.80 -0.77 -27.76
C GLN A 183 3.37 -2.10 -27.11
N THR A 184 3.67 -2.31 -25.82
CA THR A 184 3.48 -3.64 -25.21
C THR A 184 2.79 -3.64 -23.85
N SER A 185 1.80 -4.53 -23.67
CA SER A 185 1.23 -4.88 -22.36
C SER A 185 1.79 -6.21 -21.85
N VAL A 186 2.18 -6.25 -20.58
CA VAL A 186 2.87 -7.39 -19.96
C VAL A 186 2.28 -7.68 -18.59
N SER A 187 1.75 -8.89 -18.40
CA SER A 187 1.23 -9.39 -17.12
C SER A 187 2.05 -10.58 -16.63
N THR A 188 2.69 -10.50 -15.46
CA THR A 188 3.57 -11.57 -14.95
C THR A 188 3.16 -12.08 -13.57
N SER A 189 3.43 -13.36 -13.32
CA SER A 189 3.11 -14.04 -12.05
C SER A 189 4.19 -15.06 -11.62
N GLY A 190 4.71 -14.91 -10.40
CA GLY A 190 5.68 -15.85 -9.82
C GLY A 190 7.04 -15.21 -9.51
N GLN A 191 8.12 -15.78 -10.05
CA GLN A 191 9.46 -15.19 -10.02
C GLN A 191 9.79 -14.61 -11.39
N ALA A 192 9.75 -13.28 -11.48
CA ALA A 192 10.00 -12.53 -12.69
C ALA A 192 11.10 -11.46 -12.50
N SER A 193 11.75 -11.06 -13.58
CA SER A 193 12.15 -9.66 -13.78
C SER A 193 11.39 -9.07 -14.98
N VAL A 194 11.68 -7.87 -15.47
CA VAL A 194 11.01 -7.24 -16.64
C VAL A 194 11.95 -6.14 -17.14
N SER A 195 12.25 -6.11 -18.44
CA SER A 195 12.76 -4.92 -19.15
C SER A 195 11.90 -4.61 -20.37
N THR A 196 11.35 -3.40 -20.40
CA THR A 196 10.62 -2.87 -21.55
C THR A 196 11.23 -1.57 -22.08
N SER A 197 10.94 -1.29 -23.35
CA SER A 197 11.28 -0.02 -24.00
C SER A 197 10.13 0.47 -24.89
N GLY A 198 9.85 1.78 -24.88
CA GLY A 198 8.75 2.38 -25.67
C GLY A 198 7.53 2.79 -24.83
N GLN A 199 6.32 2.50 -25.33
CA GLN A 199 5.04 2.75 -24.66
C GLN A 199 4.50 1.45 -24.08
N THR A 200 4.61 1.24 -22.75
CA THR A 200 4.35 -0.09 -22.18
C THR A 200 3.56 -0.06 -20.88
N SER A 201 2.68 -1.06 -20.70
CA SER A 201 1.98 -1.30 -19.44
C SER A 201 2.45 -2.62 -18.84
N VAL A 202 2.75 -2.61 -17.54
CA VAL A 202 3.32 -3.77 -16.84
C VAL A 202 2.53 -4.01 -15.55
N SER A 203 2.04 -5.22 -15.36
CA SER A 203 1.34 -5.63 -14.14
C SER A 203 1.96 -6.91 -13.58
N THR A 204 2.41 -6.87 -12.32
CA THR A 204 3.24 -7.95 -11.76
C THR A 204 2.77 -8.42 -10.38
N SER A 205 2.87 -9.73 -10.17
CA SER A 205 2.50 -10.42 -8.94
C SER A 205 3.54 -11.45 -8.52
N GLY A 206 3.94 -11.41 -7.24
CA GLY A 206 5.01 -12.24 -6.70
C GLY A 206 6.34 -11.49 -6.54
N GLN A 207 7.45 -12.20 -6.70
CA GLN A 207 8.79 -11.62 -6.63
C GLN A 207 9.16 -11.11 -8.03
N THR A 208 9.07 -9.80 -8.24
CA THR A 208 9.34 -9.19 -9.55
C THR A 208 10.20 -7.94 -9.47
N SER A 209 11.29 -7.88 -10.24
CA SER A 209 12.00 -6.62 -10.54
C SER A 209 11.60 -6.08 -11.90
N VAL A 210 11.37 -4.77 -12.02
CA VAL A 210 10.90 -4.14 -13.26
C VAL A 210 11.82 -2.98 -13.63
N SER A 211 12.24 -2.94 -14.89
CA SER A 211 13.08 -1.91 -15.50
C SER A 211 12.40 -1.41 -16.78
N THR A 212 12.30 -0.10 -16.97
CA THR A 212 11.54 0.46 -18.11
C THR A 212 12.24 1.67 -18.69
N SER A 213 12.37 1.74 -20.01
CA SER A 213 12.93 2.89 -20.73
C SER A 213 11.92 3.47 -21.72
N GLY A 214 11.13 4.44 -21.26
CA GLY A 214 10.11 5.10 -22.07
C GLY A 214 8.88 5.54 -21.28
N GLN A 215 7.74 5.62 -21.95
CA GLN A 215 6.44 5.91 -21.37
C GLN A 215 5.86 4.61 -20.78
N ALA A 216 6.05 4.38 -19.48
CA ALA A 216 5.65 3.13 -18.83
C ALA A 216 4.62 3.34 -17.71
N SER A 217 3.57 2.51 -17.68
CA SER A 217 2.65 2.37 -16.55
C SER A 217 2.88 1.04 -15.84
N VAL A 218 3.58 1.09 -14.71
CA VAL A 218 3.98 -0.09 -13.93
C VAL A 218 3.09 -0.25 -12.70
N SER A 219 2.56 -1.44 -12.49
CA SER A 219 1.70 -1.82 -11.36
C SER A 219 2.25 -3.06 -10.67
N THR A 220 3.00 -2.84 -9.59
CA THR A 220 3.67 -3.89 -8.78
C THR A 220 2.91 -4.17 -7.50
N SER A 221 2.72 -5.46 -7.17
CA SER A 221 2.09 -5.89 -5.90
C SER A 221 3.08 -6.49 -4.88
N GLY A 222 4.38 -6.18 -4.99
CA GLY A 222 5.46 -6.60 -4.10
C GLY A 222 6.11 -5.44 -3.33
N GLN A 223 6.66 -5.70 -2.14
CA GLN A 223 7.21 -4.66 -1.25
C GLN A 223 8.57 -4.11 -1.71
N THR A 224 8.69 -2.78 -1.77
CA THR A 224 9.96 -2.08 -2.02
C THR A 224 10.59 -1.56 -0.73
N PHE A 225 11.77 -2.10 -0.36
CA PHE A 225 12.60 -1.52 0.69
C PHE A 225 13.28 -0.25 0.17
N GLY A 226 12.91 0.91 0.73
CA GLY A 226 13.46 2.21 0.36
C GLY A 226 12.64 3.40 0.89
N SER A 227 11.32 3.26 1.01
CA SER A 227 10.47 4.26 1.64
C SER A 227 10.62 4.26 3.16
N ILE A 228 10.57 5.46 3.75
CA ILE A 228 10.39 5.69 5.19
C ILE A 228 8.88 5.68 5.49
N SER A 229 8.48 5.08 6.60
CA SER A 229 7.12 5.13 7.14
C SER A 229 7.14 5.76 8.54
N VAL A 230 6.21 6.67 8.79
CA VAL A 230 6.02 7.33 10.08
C VAL A 230 4.68 6.88 10.67
N VAL A 231 4.74 6.33 11.88
CA VAL A 231 3.60 5.76 12.60
C VAL A 231 3.40 6.56 13.88
N ILE A 232 2.21 7.15 14.04
CA ILE A 232 1.94 8.20 15.03
C ILE A 232 0.78 7.77 15.92
N GLY A 233 1.02 7.64 17.22
CA GLY A 233 0.03 7.26 18.23
C GLY A 233 -0.60 8.46 18.94
N GLY A 234 -1.15 8.21 20.12
CA GLY A 234 -1.80 9.25 20.93
C GLY A 234 -0.88 10.36 21.43
N GLY A 235 0.39 10.04 21.66
CA GLY A 235 1.41 11.00 22.11
C GLY A 235 2.84 10.55 21.84
N HIS A 236 3.05 9.64 20.89
CA HIS A 236 4.35 9.08 20.52
C HIS A 236 4.44 8.84 19.01
N SER A 237 5.64 8.90 18.47
CA SER A 237 5.90 8.74 17.03
C SER A 237 7.04 7.74 16.81
N ILE A 238 6.90 6.87 15.83
CA ILE A 238 7.88 5.84 15.44
C ILE A 238 8.19 6.00 13.95
N ILE A 239 9.47 5.96 13.59
CA ILE A 239 9.96 5.98 12.20
C ILE A 239 10.65 4.65 11.91
N LEU A 240 10.26 4.02 10.80
CA LEU A 240 10.84 2.77 10.30
C LEU A 240 11.03 2.83 8.76
N GLY A 241 11.77 1.88 8.20
CA GLY A 241 12.06 1.84 6.77
C GLY A 241 13.26 2.73 6.36
N GLY A 242 13.43 2.90 5.05
CA GLY A 242 14.70 3.39 4.49
C GLY A 242 15.89 2.51 4.88
N GLU A 243 17.05 3.12 5.09
CA GLU A 243 18.29 2.44 5.53
C GLU A 243 18.36 2.19 7.06
N LEU A 244 17.32 2.54 7.82
CA LEU A 244 17.34 2.47 9.29
C LEU A 244 17.40 1.03 9.79
N ARG A 245 18.58 0.60 10.25
CA ARG A 245 18.78 -0.71 10.91
C ARG A 245 18.00 -0.86 12.23
N THR A 246 17.70 0.25 12.89
CA THR A 246 16.94 0.33 14.14
C THR A 246 15.83 1.36 13.99
N PRO A 247 14.57 1.06 14.34
CA PRO A 247 13.50 2.06 14.36
C PRO A 247 13.83 3.22 15.30
N LEU A 248 13.50 4.45 14.88
CA LEU A 248 13.61 5.64 15.72
C LEU A 248 12.27 5.94 16.37
N SER A 249 12.26 6.52 17.57
CA SER A 249 11.01 7.05 18.17
C SER A 249 11.24 8.35 18.92
N CYS A 250 10.13 9.04 19.26
CA CYS A 250 10.08 10.12 20.23
C CYS A 250 8.70 10.19 20.91
N GLY A 251 8.52 11.14 21.84
CA GLY A 251 7.27 11.41 22.53
C GLY A 251 7.12 10.68 23.88
N TRP A 252 5.87 10.41 24.24
CA TRP A 252 5.45 9.80 25.49
C TRP A 252 5.75 8.31 25.55
N ASP A 253 6.47 7.86 26.59
CA ASP A 253 6.93 6.46 26.71
C ASP A 253 6.73 5.89 28.13
N GLN A 254 5.83 6.46 28.93
CA GLN A 254 5.60 5.99 30.31
C GLN A 254 5.15 4.52 30.38
N CYS A 255 4.49 4.00 29.34
CA CYS A 255 4.11 2.60 29.21
C CYS A 255 5.08 1.77 28.35
N GLY A 256 6.17 2.35 27.83
CA GLY A 256 7.07 1.69 26.89
C GLY A 256 6.53 1.63 25.45
N GLN A 257 5.51 2.42 25.11
CA GLN A 257 4.86 2.40 23.80
C GLN A 257 5.71 2.94 22.64
N ALA A 258 6.72 3.78 22.92
CA ALA A 258 7.70 4.26 21.96
C ALA A 258 8.93 3.34 21.90
N GLY A 259 9.15 2.50 22.92
CA GLY A 259 10.16 1.44 22.90
C GLY A 259 11.48 1.76 23.60
N GLY A 260 11.48 2.65 24.60
CA GLY A 260 12.64 2.98 25.44
C GLY A 260 13.35 4.28 25.06
N SER A 261 12.84 5.01 24.06
CA SER A 261 13.39 6.27 23.52
C SER A 261 12.37 7.41 23.57
N GLY A 262 11.53 7.44 24.61
CA GLY A 262 10.69 8.61 24.90
C GLY A 262 11.51 9.88 25.14
N GLY A 263 11.00 11.03 24.69
CA GLY A 263 11.71 12.30 24.74
C GLY A 263 11.36 13.25 23.58
N LEU A 264 12.07 14.37 23.50
CA LEU A 264 11.73 15.50 22.62
C LEU A 264 12.35 15.43 21.22
N LEU A 265 13.25 14.48 20.97
CA LEU A 265 13.97 14.25 19.71
C LEU A 265 13.79 12.79 19.29
N PHE A 266 13.91 12.51 17.98
CA PHE A 266 13.99 11.11 17.54
C PHE A 266 15.33 10.49 17.96
N ALA A 267 15.24 9.34 18.63
CA ALA A 267 16.37 8.53 19.06
C ALA A 267 16.13 7.04 18.72
N PRO A 268 17.17 6.19 18.60
CA PRO A 268 17.01 4.77 18.32
C PRO A 268 16.30 4.08 19.48
N ALA A 269 15.27 3.29 19.18
CA ALA A 269 14.45 2.64 20.19
C ALA A 269 15.03 1.28 20.61
N PRO A 270 15.65 1.17 21.80
CA PRO A 270 16.41 -0.03 22.18
C PRO A 270 15.51 -1.26 22.34
N SER A 271 14.26 -1.08 22.76
CA SER A 271 13.31 -2.20 22.89
C SER A 271 12.79 -2.64 21.52
N LEU A 272 12.64 -1.71 20.55
CA LEU A 272 12.30 -2.08 19.17
C LEU A 272 13.47 -2.77 18.46
N ALA A 273 14.72 -2.42 18.79
CA ALA A 273 15.93 -3.09 18.30
C ALA A 273 16.11 -4.53 18.82
N ALA A 274 15.41 -4.90 19.90
CA ALA A 274 15.43 -6.24 20.49
C ALA A 274 14.39 -7.20 19.87
N ALA A 275 13.45 -6.68 19.07
CA ALA A 275 12.53 -7.51 18.29
C ALA A 275 13.21 -8.11 17.05
N PRO A 276 12.66 -9.17 16.43
CA PRO A 276 13.02 -9.56 15.07
C PRO A 276 12.78 -8.42 14.08
N ARG A 277 13.37 -8.50 12.88
CA ARG A 277 13.37 -7.41 11.87
C ARG A 277 11.96 -6.87 11.59
N ILE A 278 11.60 -5.75 12.20
CA ILE A 278 10.30 -5.09 12.02
C ILE A 278 10.19 -4.51 10.61
N VAL A 279 9.08 -4.81 9.93
CA VAL A 279 8.77 -4.36 8.56
C VAL A 279 7.57 -3.40 8.49
N ALA A 280 6.68 -3.44 9.49
CA ALA A 280 5.58 -2.48 9.64
C ALA A 280 5.24 -2.26 11.11
N ALA A 281 4.55 -1.17 11.43
CA ALA A 281 4.04 -0.90 12.78
C ALA A 281 2.69 -0.18 12.75
N SER A 282 1.98 -0.19 13.87
CA SER A 282 0.72 0.54 14.06
C SER A 282 0.68 1.07 15.49
N ALA A 283 0.38 2.35 15.69
CA ALA A 283 0.32 2.97 17.03
C ALA A 283 -1.11 3.31 17.42
N GLY A 284 -1.51 2.88 18.61
CA GLY A 284 -2.76 3.29 19.24
C GLY A 284 -2.56 4.51 20.15
N TRP A 285 -3.47 4.72 21.11
CA TRP A 285 -3.34 5.85 22.04
C TRP A 285 -2.10 5.74 22.95
N ASP A 286 -1.91 4.57 23.57
CA ASP A 286 -0.90 4.33 24.61
C ASP A 286 -0.17 2.98 24.43
N PHE A 287 -0.21 2.42 23.22
CA PHE A 287 0.47 1.18 22.84
C PHE A 287 0.85 1.18 21.36
N SER A 288 1.71 0.24 20.98
CA SER A 288 2.16 0.01 19.61
C SER A 288 2.11 -1.48 19.27
N LEU A 289 1.83 -1.78 18.02
CA LEU A 289 1.92 -3.08 17.37
C LEU A 289 3.06 -3.05 16.36
N LEU A 290 3.82 -4.14 16.25
CA LEU A 290 4.96 -4.28 15.36
C LEU A 290 4.80 -5.59 14.58
N LEU A 291 4.92 -5.54 13.25
CA LEU A 291 4.94 -6.72 12.38
C LEU A 291 6.38 -7.02 11.98
N ASP A 292 6.85 -8.23 12.24
CA ASP A 292 8.20 -8.68 11.83
C ASP A 292 8.22 -9.31 10.43
N ALA A 293 9.43 -9.50 9.90
CA ALA A 293 9.68 -10.11 8.59
C ALA A 293 9.22 -11.59 8.49
N ASP A 294 9.04 -12.27 9.63
CA ASP A 294 8.49 -13.64 9.73
C ASP A 294 6.94 -13.62 9.82
N ALA A 295 6.32 -12.46 9.57
CA ALA A 295 4.88 -12.22 9.66
C ALA A 295 4.27 -12.44 11.06
N ARG A 296 5.07 -12.31 12.13
CA ARG A 296 4.58 -12.36 13.52
C ARG A 296 4.27 -10.96 14.05
N LEU A 297 3.22 -10.86 14.87
CA LEU A 297 2.82 -9.61 15.50
C LEU A 297 3.33 -9.53 16.94
N TRP A 298 3.98 -8.42 17.26
CA TRP A 298 4.49 -8.08 18.59
C TRP A 298 3.77 -6.83 19.12
N ALA A 299 3.70 -6.68 20.44
CA ALA A 299 3.07 -5.52 21.08
C ALA A 299 3.89 -4.99 22.27
N LEU A 300 3.80 -3.68 22.50
CA LEU A 300 4.39 -2.97 23.64
C LEU A 300 3.56 -1.72 23.99
N GLY A 301 3.66 -1.25 25.23
CA GLY A 301 2.86 -0.16 25.78
C GLY A 301 1.86 -0.60 26.86
N ASN A 302 0.77 0.15 27.00
CA ASN A 302 -0.29 -0.11 27.96
C ASN A 302 -1.10 -1.36 27.58
N ASN A 303 -1.37 -2.24 28.55
CA ASN A 303 -2.20 -3.43 28.38
C ASN A 303 -3.37 -3.50 29.39
N SER A 304 -3.67 -2.38 30.09
CA SER A 304 -4.73 -2.30 31.11
C SER A 304 -6.15 -2.57 30.61
N ARG A 305 -6.37 -2.67 29.29
CA ARG A 305 -7.62 -3.11 28.64
C ARG A 305 -7.43 -4.32 27.72
N GLY A 306 -6.28 -5.01 27.82
CA GLY A 306 -5.88 -6.08 26.90
C GLY A 306 -5.44 -5.57 25.52
N GLN A 307 -5.16 -4.28 25.34
CA GLN A 307 -4.92 -3.71 24.00
C GLN A 307 -3.60 -4.15 23.34
N CYS A 308 -2.65 -4.70 24.11
CA CYS A 308 -1.49 -5.41 23.56
C CYS A 308 -1.79 -6.88 23.19
N GLY A 309 -2.96 -7.42 23.58
CA GLY A 309 -3.35 -8.81 23.32
C GLY A 309 -2.71 -9.86 24.25
N LEU A 310 -2.13 -9.43 25.38
CA LEU A 310 -1.23 -10.24 26.23
C LEU A 310 -1.87 -10.75 27.55
N GLY A 311 -3.18 -10.96 27.59
CA GLY A 311 -3.89 -11.26 28.84
C GLY A 311 -4.51 -10.03 29.49
N GLY A 312 -5.82 -10.06 29.74
CA GLY A 312 -6.55 -9.07 30.54
C GLY A 312 -6.80 -9.48 32.00
N GLY A 313 -6.74 -10.77 32.32
CA GLY A 313 -7.14 -11.33 33.62
C GLY A 313 -6.10 -11.27 34.75
N GLY A 314 -4.81 -11.27 34.42
CA GLY A 314 -3.73 -11.29 35.42
C GLY A 314 -2.31 -11.00 34.89
N GLY A 315 -2.17 -10.69 33.59
CA GLY A 315 -0.88 -10.34 32.99
C GLY A 315 -0.38 -8.94 33.37
N ALA A 316 0.83 -8.61 32.91
CA ALA A 316 1.41 -7.28 33.11
C ALA A 316 0.52 -6.21 32.45
N ARG A 317 0.08 -5.21 33.23
CA ARG A 317 -0.75 -4.09 32.73
C ARG A 317 0.01 -3.12 31.82
N VAL A 318 1.32 -3.28 31.70
CA VAL A 318 2.24 -2.48 30.90
C VAL A 318 3.34 -3.41 30.38
N CYS A 319 3.63 -3.38 29.09
CA CYS A 319 4.62 -4.21 28.42
C CYS A 319 5.72 -3.32 27.81
N ARG A 320 6.86 -3.16 28.51
CA ARG A 320 7.94 -2.22 28.09
C ARG A 320 8.99 -2.83 27.15
N GLN A 321 8.83 -4.10 26.80
CA GLN A 321 9.60 -4.80 25.78
C GLN A 321 8.59 -5.43 24.81
N PRO A 322 8.91 -5.57 23.50
CA PRO A 322 8.04 -6.28 22.57
C PRO A 322 7.75 -7.69 23.06
N ALA A 323 6.48 -8.01 23.25
CA ALA A 323 6.02 -9.36 23.51
C ALA A 323 5.22 -9.87 22.30
N LEU A 324 5.44 -11.13 21.93
CA LEU A 324 4.71 -11.80 20.87
C LEU A 324 3.22 -11.87 21.22
N VAL A 325 2.35 -11.42 20.32
CA VAL A 325 0.89 -11.47 20.52
C VAL A 325 0.43 -12.93 20.33
N PRO A 326 -0.18 -13.58 21.34
CA PRO A 326 -0.64 -14.95 21.24
C PRO A 326 -1.89 -15.04 20.34
N MET A 327 -1.67 -15.31 19.05
CA MET A 327 -2.77 -15.49 18.10
C MET A 327 -3.61 -16.74 18.42
N PRO A 328 -4.91 -16.75 18.07
CA PRO A 328 -5.77 -17.92 18.27
C PRO A 328 -5.21 -19.17 17.57
N ALA A 329 -5.42 -20.35 18.13
CA ALA A 329 -4.92 -21.61 17.56
C ALA A 329 -5.46 -21.87 16.15
N GLU A 330 -6.66 -21.34 15.86
CA GLU A 330 -7.34 -21.37 14.58
C GLU A 330 -6.65 -20.54 13.49
N VAL A 331 -5.71 -19.65 13.85
CA VAL A 331 -4.85 -18.93 12.89
C VAL A 331 -3.67 -19.80 12.45
N GLY A 332 -3.13 -20.65 13.34
CA GLY A 332 -1.95 -21.47 13.06
C GLY A 332 -0.80 -20.69 12.42
N ASP A 333 -0.14 -21.30 11.44
CA ASP A 333 1.00 -20.72 10.72
C ASP A 333 0.59 -19.77 9.57
N GLU A 334 -0.60 -19.17 9.58
CA GLU A 334 -1.04 -18.25 8.51
C GLU A 334 -0.24 -16.96 8.41
N GLY A 335 0.43 -16.54 9.49
CA GLY A 335 1.09 -15.24 9.62
C GLY A 335 0.12 -14.05 9.53
N ILE A 336 0.62 -12.84 9.78
CA ILE A 336 -0.12 -11.59 9.68
C ILE A 336 0.35 -10.78 8.46
N ALA A 337 -0.57 -10.22 7.69
CA ALA A 337 -0.26 -9.31 6.58
C ALA A 337 -0.41 -7.84 6.97
N VAL A 338 -1.46 -7.51 7.74
CA VAL A 338 -1.82 -6.15 8.12
C VAL A 338 -2.27 -6.11 9.57
N SER A 339 -1.91 -5.05 10.28
CA SER A 339 -2.42 -4.69 11.60
C SER A 339 -2.94 -3.25 11.61
N ALA A 340 -3.86 -2.95 12.52
CA ALA A 340 -4.17 -1.59 12.93
C ALA A 340 -4.41 -1.52 14.44
N ALA A 341 -4.12 -0.35 15.03
CA ALA A 341 -4.21 -0.10 16.46
C ALA A 341 -5.15 1.08 16.71
N GLY A 342 -6.32 0.81 17.30
CA GLY A 342 -7.25 1.84 17.73
C GLY A 342 -6.85 2.44 19.07
N MET A 343 -7.74 3.23 19.68
CA MET A 343 -7.42 3.87 20.98
C MET A 343 -7.10 2.83 22.08
N ARG A 344 -7.85 1.73 22.13
CA ARG A 344 -7.77 0.69 23.20
C ARG A 344 -8.07 -0.73 22.71
N HIS A 345 -7.90 -0.99 21.42
CA HIS A 345 -8.16 -2.28 20.80
C HIS A 345 -7.22 -2.45 19.58
N GLY A 346 -6.88 -3.69 19.24
CA GLY A 346 -6.11 -4.01 18.05
C GLY A 346 -6.89 -4.89 17.09
N VAL A 347 -6.51 -4.84 15.81
CA VAL A 347 -7.02 -5.71 14.75
C VAL A 347 -5.87 -6.17 13.87
N ALA A 348 -5.92 -7.40 13.39
CA ALA A 348 -4.99 -7.96 12.41
C ALA A 348 -5.71 -8.80 11.35
N CYS A 349 -5.16 -8.85 10.15
CA CYS A 349 -5.61 -9.70 9.04
C CYS A 349 -4.53 -10.74 8.73
N THR A 350 -4.89 -12.03 8.68
CA THR A 350 -3.92 -13.09 8.40
C THR A 350 -3.42 -13.07 6.96
N ARG A 351 -2.17 -13.48 6.72
CA ARG A 351 -1.52 -13.33 5.42
C ARG A 351 -2.01 -14.32 4.37
N ARG A 352 -2.41 -15.54 4.78
CA ARG A 352 -2.81 -16.60 3.86
C ARG A 352 -4.31 -16.63 3.55
N LEU A 353 -5.17 -16.47 4.56
CA LEU A 353 -6.64 -16.56 4.39
C LEU A 353 -7.40 -15.25 4.72
N GLY A 354 -6.70 -14.15 5.01
CA GLY A 354 -7.35 -12.85 5.30
C GLY A 354 -8.25 -12.85 6.53
N ARG A 355 -8.06 -13.79 7.47
CA ARG A 355 -8.91 -13.92 8.67
C ARG A 355 -8.70 -12.70 9.57
N VAL A 356 -9.78 -12.12 10.06
CA VAL A 356 -9.72 -10.96 10.97
C VAL A 356 -9.66 -11.43 12.42
N VAL A 357 -8.62 -11.00 13.13
CA VAL A 357 -8.42 -11.20 14.57
C VAL A 357 -8.55 -9.85 15.26
N THR A 358 -9.30 -9.77 16.36
CA THR A 358 -9.46 -8.55 17.18
C THR A 358 -9.14 -8.81 18.65
N TRP A 359 -8.70 -7.80 19.39
CA TRP A 359 -8.43 -7.88 20.84
C TRP A 359 -8.52 -6.52 21.56
N GLY A 360 -8.54 -6.56 22.89
CA GLY A 360 -8.60 -5.40 23.77
C GLY A 360 -10.02 -5.00 24.19
N CYS A 361 -10.29 -3.71 24.26
CA CYS A 361 -11.54 -3.16 24.77
C CYS A 361 -12.71 -3.37 23.79
N GLY A 362 -13.64 -4.28 24.08
CA GLY A 362 -14.88 -4.49 23.29
C GLY A 362 -16.13 -3.70 23.71
N ARG A 363 -16.00 -2.69 24.57
CA ARG A 363 -17.14 -2.01 25.25
C ARG A 363 -18.10 -1.22 24.35
N ARG A 364 -17.79 -1.04 23.06
CA ARG A 364 -18.67 -0.44 22.05
C ARG A 364 -18.90 -1.36 20.85
N GLY A 365 -18.58 -2.66 20.96
CA GLY A 365 -18.74 -3.64 19.89
C GLY A 365 -17.54 -3.78 18.94
N GLN A 366 -16.48 -2.99 19.08
CA GLN A 366 -15.32 -2.96 18.15
C GLN A 366 -14.59 -4.30 17.94
N LEU A 367 -14.83 -5.34 18.76
CA LEU A 367 -14.25 -6.65 18.49
C LEU A 367 -14.97 -7.39 17.35
N GLY A 368 -16.24 -7.07 17.03
CA GLY A 368 -17.01 -7.75 15.97
C GLY A 368 -17.46 -9.18 16.33
N ARG A 369 -17.19 -9.59 17.57
CA ARG A 369 -17.33 -10.95 18.12
C ARG A 369 -17.65 -10.91 19.61
N SER A 370 -18.11 -12.03 20.14
CA SER A 370 -18.18 -12.29 21.59
C SER A 370 -16.80 -12.58 22.21
N GLY A 371 -16.76 -12.67 23.54
CA GLY A 371 -15.60 -13.16 24.30
C GLY A 371 -14.81 -12.08 25.03
N GLY A 372 -13.61 -12.47 25.50
CA GLY A 372 -12.72 -11.62 26.29
C GLY A 372 -11.85 -10.66 25.46
N PRO A 373 -10.97 -9.90 26.15
CA PRO A 373 -10.07 -8.92 25.54
C PRO A 373 -8.82 -9.55 24.91
N GLU A 374 -8.69 -10.88 24.92
CA GLU A 374 -7.59 -11.59 24.26
C GLU A 374 -7.81 -11.64 22.74
N PRO A 375 -6.78 -11.96 21.93
CA PRO A 375 -6.94 -12.26 20.51
C PRO A 375 -8.02 -13.32 20.25
N GLY A 376 -8.89 -13.04 19.28
CA GLY A 376 -9.98 -13.92 18.87
C GLY A 376 -10.49 -13.59 17.47
N LEU A 377 -10.96 -14.60 16.75
CA LEU A 377 -11.46 -14.50 15.37
C LEU A 377 -12.81 -13.77 15.28
N VAL A 378 -12.97 -12.98 14.24
CA VAL A 378 -14.25 -12.39 13.82
C VAL A 378 -14.96 -13.36 12.88
N GLU A 379 -15.45 -14.48 13.44
CA GLU A 379 -16.09 -15.59 12.69
C GLU A 379 -17.29 -15.17 11.84
N SER A 380 -17.90 -14.03 12.18
CA SER A 380 -18.99 -13.37 11.47
C SER A 380 -18.58 -12.76 10.12
N LEU A 381 -17.29 -12.66 9.82
CA LEU A 381 -16.75 -12.21 8.54
C LEU A 381 -16.15 -13.40 7.77
N SER A 382 -16.85 -13.85 6.72
CA SER A 382 -16.40 -14.95 5.84
C SER A 382 -15.57 -14.50 4.64
N GLU A 383 -15.60 -13.21 4.31
CA GLU A 383 -14.80 -12.62 3.22
C GLU A 383 -13.37 -12.31 3.71
N PRO A 384 -12.31 -12.70 2.98
CA PRO A 384 -10.92 -12.49 3.40
C PRO A 384 -10.54 -11.00 3.36
N ALA A 385 -10.05 -10.46 4.47
CA ALA A 385 -9.64 -9.06 4.60
C ALA A 385 -8.19 -8.81 4.11
N VAL A 386 -7.99 -7.69 3.43
CA VAL A 386 -6.70 -7.23 2.86
C VAL A 386 -6.19 -5.91 3.45
N ALA A 387 -7.06 -5.14 4.09
CA ALA A 387 -6.67 -3.95 4.87
C ALA A 387 -7.59 -3.77 6.08
N ALA A 388 -7.08 -3.14 7.13
CA ALA A 388 -7.82 -2.85 8.36
C ALA A 388 -7.48 -1.44 8.88
N ALA A 389 -8.45 -0.82 9.54
CA ALA A 389 -8.30 0.44 10.26
C ALA A 389 -9.12 0.41 11.56
N ALA A 390 -8.68 1.16 12.58
CA ALA A 390 -9.22 1.05 13.94
C ALA A 390 -9.25 2.42 14.63
N GLY A 391 -10.42 2.85 15.11
CA GLY A 391 -10.62 4.17 15.73
C GLY A 391 -10.68 4.12 17.26
N THR A 392 -11.42 5.04 17.88
CA THR A 392 -11.64 4.97 19.34
C THR A 392 -12.54 3.80 19.73
N GLY A 393 -13.65 3.67 19.02
CA GLY A 393 -14.77 2.79 19.34
C GLY A 393 -15.19 1.87 18.21
N HIS A 394 -14.60 1.99 17.02
CA HIS A 394 -14.99 1.26 15.81
C HIS A 394 -13.78 0.58 15.15
N THR A 395 -14.05 -0.40 14.30
CA THR A 395 -13.08 -1.11 13.45
C THR A 395 -13.64 -1.23 12.04
N ALA A 396 -12.80 -1.07 11.03
CA ALA A 396 -13.15 -1.22 9.62
C ALA A 396 -12.16 -2.14 8.91
N VAL A 397 -12.64 -2.96 7.97
CA VAL A 397 -11.80 -3.80 7.11
C VAL A 397 -12.30 -3.79 5.66
N LEU A 398 -11.34 -3.93 4.73
CA LEU A 398 -11.57 -4.06 3.29
C LEU A 398 -11.33 -5.51 2.88
N THR A 399 -12.25 -6.11 2.10
CA THR A 399 -12.15 -7.50 1.65
C THR A 399 -11.51 -7.64 0.27
N ALA A 400 -10.87 -8.78 0.01
CA ALA A 400 -10.34 -9.15 -1.30
C ALA A 400 -11.47 -9.42 -2.30
N GLY A 401 -11.15 -9.43 -3.60
CA GLY A 401 -12.13 -9.64 -4.67
C GLY A 401 -12.94 -8.37 -4.93
N PRO A 402 -14.25 -8.32 -4.65
CA PRO A 402 -15.10 -7.15 -4.93
C PRO A 402 -14.79 -5.88 -4.11
N GLY A 403 -13.82 -5.90 -3.19
CA GLY A 403 -13.41 -4.70 -2.46
C GLY A 403 -14.46 -4.17 -1.49
N ARG A 404 -15.17 -5.03 -0.77
CA ARG A 404 -16.25 -4.61 0.13
C ARG A 404 -15.69 -4.07 1.43
N LEU A 405 -16.29 -2.98 1.93
CA LEU A 405 -15.96 -2.45 3.24
C LEU A 405 -16.93 -2.98 4.29
N PHE A 406 -16.40 -3.52 5.39
CA PHE A 406 -17.16 -3.86 6.58
C PHE A 406 -16.70 -2.97 7.73
N VAL A 407 -17.65 -2.42 8.49
CA VAL A 407 -17.36 -1.56 9.66
C VAL A 407 -18.24 -1.99 10.83
N TRP A 408 -17.71 -1.92 12.05
CA TRP A 408 -18.46 -2.24 13.26
C TRP A 408 -17.91 -1.51 14.49
N GLY A 409 -18.61 -1.67 15.62
CA GLY A 409 -18.36 -0.92 16.84
C GLY A 409 -19.22 0.33 16.94
N ASP A 410 -18.66 1.41 17.47
CA ASP A 410 -19.35 2.66 17.81
C ASP A 410 -19.90 3.38 16.57
N ASN A 411 -21.17 3.75 16.61
CA ASN A 411 -21.89 4.41 15.51
C ASN A 411 -22.60 5.71 15.91
N ARG A 412 -22.32 6.27 17.11
CA ARG A 412 -22.86 7.55 17.61
C ARG A 412 -22.81 8.73 16.60
N HIS A 413 -21.86 8.69 15.69
CA HIS A 413 -21.64 9.71 14.65
C HIS A 413 -21.72 9.13 13.22
N GLY A 414 -22.32 7.95 13.02
CA GLY A 414 -22.44 7.32 11.70
C GLY A 414 -21.19 6.58 11.21
N GLN A 415 -20.22 6.33 12.09
CA GLN A 415 -18.91 5.73 11.80
C GLN A 415 -19.03 4.36 11.09
N CYS A 416 -20.07 3.58 11.41
CA CYS A 416 -20.36 2.27 10.81
C CYS A 416 -21.18 2.35 9.52
N GLY A 417 -21.23 3.51 8.86
CA GLY A 417 -21.90 3.67 7.56
C GLY A 417 -23.43 3.69 7.62
N ARG A 418 -24.01 3.95 8.80
CA ARG A 418 -25.47 3.91 9.03
C ARG A 418 -25.95 5.07 9.89
N PRO A 419 -27.19 5.57 9.70
CA PRO A 419 -27.79 6.58 10.57
C PRO A 419 -27.67 6.16 12.06
N PRO A 420 -27.21 7.03 12.98
CA PRO A 420 -27.12 6.74 14.41
C PRO A 420 -28.45 6.26 15.04
N GLU A 421 -29.57 6.64 14.43
CA GLU A 421 -30.94 6.29 14.81
C GLU A 421 -31.22 4.79 14.64
N LEU A 422 -30.53 4.09 13.73
CA LEU A 422 -30.61 2.63 13.57
C LEU A 422 -29.76 1.86 14.59
N GLY A 423 -28.94 2.56 15.37
CA GLY A 423 -28.05 1.97 16.36
C GLY A 423 -26.83 2.84 16.62
N ILE A 424 -26.58 3.14 17.90
CA ILE A 424 -25.39 3.89 18.34
C ILE A 424 -24.12 3.03 18.43
N ALA A 425 -24.24 1.71 18.25
CA ALA A 425 -23.14 0.76 18.15
C ALA A 425 -23.62 -0.56 17.50
N PHE A 426 -22.70 -1.29 16.85
CA PHE A 426 -22.92 -2.63 16.29
C PHE A 426 -21.83 -3.59 16.79
N ASP A 427 -22.21 -4.78 17.26
CA ASP A 427 -21.30 -5.78 17.84
C ASP A 427 -20.75 -6.79 16.82
N ARG A 428 -21.14 -6.66 15.54
CA ARG A 428 -20.78 -7.53 14.42
C ARG A 428 -20.44 -6.70 13.17
N PRO A 429 -19.61 -7.22 12.24
CA PRO A 429 -19.32 -6.60 10.95
C PRO A 429 -20.57 -6.20 10.18
N VAL A 430 -20.72 -4.91 9.90
CA VAL A 430 -21.79 -4.36 9.07
C VAL A 430 -21.22 -4.10 7.67
N PRO A 431 -21.76 -4.71 6.61
CA PRO A 431 -21.37 -4.34 5.25
C PRO A 431 -21.85 -2.91 4.95
N LEU A 432 -20.93 -2.10 4.45
CA LEU A 432 -21.25 -0.85 3.78
C LEU A 432 -21.86 -1.18 2.41
N GLY A 433 -22.80 -0.36 1.94
CA GLY A 433 -23.35 -0.49 0.59
C GLY A 433 -22.28 -0.29 -0.49
N ALA A 434 -22.58 -0.73 -1.72
CA ALA A 434 -21.71 -0.43 -2.86
C ALA A 434 -21.52 1.09 -2.97
N LEU A 435 -20.27 1.53 -3.11
CA LEU A 435 -19.90 2.93 -3.21
C LEU A 435 -20.31 3.44 -4.59
N ALA A 436 -21.55 3.91 -4.71
CA ALA A 436 -22.09 4.44 -5.94
C ALA A 436 -21.17 5.54 -6.49
N ALA A 437 -20.88 5.48 -7.80
CA ALA A 437 -19.98 6.43 -8.46
C ALA A 437 -20.48 7.88 -8.30
N ASP A 438 -21.79 8.08 -8.21
CA ASP A 438 -22.42 9.35 -7.86
C ASP A 438 -23.42 9.12 -6.72
N GLY A 439 -23.66 10.16 -5.91
CA GLY A 439 -24.42 10.08 -4.65
C GLY A 439 -25.94 9.89 -4.78
N ALA A 440 -26.40 9.22 -5.84
CA ALA A 440 -27.81 8.88 -6.05
C ALA A 440 -28.22 7.68 -5.17
N GLU A 441 -29.46 7.71 -4.68
CA GLU A 441 -29.98 6.66 -3.79
C GLU A 441 -30.57 5.49 -4.58
N GLN A 442 -30.34 4.26 -4.09
CA GLN A 442 -31.38 3.24 -4.17
C GLN A 442 -32.22 3.33 -2.89
N THR A 443 -33.26 4.16 -2.93
CA THR A 443 -34.31 4.18 -1.90
C THR A 443 -35.07 2.86 -1.96
N ALA A 444 -34.83 1.97 -1.00
CA ALA A 444 -35.51 0.68 -0.92
C ALA A 444 -36.89 0.81 -0.25
N ASP A 445 -37.85 1.44 -0.95
CA ASP A 445 -39.28 1.28 -0.68
C ASP A 445 -40.11 1.43 -1.97
N GLN A 446 -41.28 0.78 -1.98
CA GLN A 446 -42.28 0.66 -3.05
C GLN A 446 -41.83 -0.14 -4.28
N GLY A 447 -42.56 -1.22 -4.55
CA GLY A 447 -42.30 -2.12 -5.68
C GLY A 447 -42.99 -1.68 -6.96
N ALA A 448 -42.29 -1.82 -8.08
CA ALA A 448 -42.82 -1.80 -9.44
C ALA A 448 -42.21 -2.95 -10.25
N GLU A 449 -42.87 -3.35 -11.33
CA GLU A 449 -42.52 -4.56 -12.09
C GLU A 449 -41.32 -4.38 -13.04
N GLN A 450 -40.93 -5.49 -13.66
CA GLN A 450 -39.80 -5.60 -14.58
C GLN A 450 -39.92 -4.64 -15.78
N THR A 451 -38.88 -3.84 -15.99
CA THR A 451 -38.35 -3.59 -17.34
C THR A 451 -36.84 -3.77 -17.33
N ALA A 452 -36.31 -4.43 -18.37
CA ALA A 452 -34.89 -4.66 -18.53
C ALA A 452 -34.48 -4.18 -19.93
N ASP A 453 -33.51 -3.26 -19.99
CA ASP A 453 -32.51 -3.12 -21.06
C ASP A 453 -31.46 -2.04 -20.65
N GLN A 454 -30.43 -1.82 -21.47
CA GLN A 454 -29.41 -0.77 -21.38
C GLN A 454 -28.39 -0.97 -20.24
N GLY A 455 -27.66 -2.08 -20.33
CA GLY A 455 -26.50 -2.37 -19.47
C GLY A 455 -25.31 -1.45 -19.74
N ALA A 456 -25.22 -0.34 -19.01
CA ALA A 456 -23.95 0.33 -18.78
C ALA A 456 -23.13 -0.51 -17.79
N GLU A 457 -22.08 -1.18 -18.28
CA GLU A 457 -21.16 -1.96 -17.44
C GLU A 457 -20.42 -1.01 -16.49
N GLN A 458 -20.88 -0.92 -15.24
CA GLN A 458 -20.32 -0.02 -14.23
C GLN A 458 -18.92 -0.47 -13.84
N THR A 459 -17.91 0.12 -14.49
CA THR A 459 -16.50 -0.07 -14.15
C THR A 459 -16.28 0.34 -12.69
N ALA A 460 -16.05 -0.64 -11.82
CA ALA A 460 -15.75 -0.37 -10.42
C ALA A 460 -14.49 0.51 -10.30
N ASP A 461 -14.43 1.33 -9.24
CA ASP A 461 -13.27 2.14 -8.89
C ASP A 461 -12.60 1.55 -7.63
N PRO A 462 -11.66 0.58 -7.78
CA PRO A 462 -11.02 -0.12 -6.67
C PRO A 462 -10.52 0.79 -5.54
N ILE A 463 -10.77 0.36 -4.30
CA ILE A 463 -10.23 1.01 -3.11
C ILE A 463 -8.73 0.67 -3.00
N VAL A 464 -7.90 1.70 -2.82
CA VAL A 464 -6.44 1.55 -2.67
C VAL A 464 -5.94 1.81 -1.25
N SER A 465 -6.68 2.55 -0.42
CA SER A 465 -6.39 2.61 1.03
C SER A 465 -7.60 2.99 1.88
N LEU A 466 -7.59 2.52 3.13
CA LEU A 466 -8.60 2.73 4.17
C LEU A 466 -7.88 3.30 5.39
N HIS A 467 -8.39 4.41 5.94
CA HIS A 467 -7.85 5.06 7.13
C HIS A 467 -8.97 5.36 8.12
N SER A 468 -8.63 5.43 9.40
CA SER A 468 -9.56 5.69 10.50
C SER A 468 -8.93 6.71 11.44
N GLY A 469 -9.72 7.72 11.82
CA GLY A 469 -9.43 8.61 12.92
C GLY A 469 -10.10 8.11 14.20
N TRP A 470 -10.35 8.98 15.15
CA TRP A 470 -11.05 8.60 16.38
C TRP A 470 -12.52 8.31 16.16
N SER A 471 -13.17 9.08 15.29
CA SER A 471 -14.62 9.13 15.14
C SER A 471 -15.09 9.27 13.67
N HIS A 472 -14.15 9.35 12.72
CA HIS A 472 -14.37 9.42 11.28
C HIS A 472 -13.42 8.48 10.53
N LEU A 473 -13.70 8.24 9.25
CA LEU A 473 -12.91 7.38 8.35
C LEU A 473 -12.68 8.08 7.01
N LEU A 474 -11.59 7.69 6.34
CA LEU A 474 -11.22 8.11 4.99
C LEU A 474 -10.98 6.89 4.10
N LEU A 475 -11.36 6.99 2.83
CA LEU A 475 -11.24 5.91 1.86
C LEU A 475 -10.80 6.47 0.50
N LEU A 476 -9.65 6.02 0.00
CA LEU A 476 -9.08 6.46 -1.26
C LEU A 476 -9.27 5.39 -2.33
N THR A 477 -9.76 5.78 -3.51
CA THR A 477 -9.95 4.90 -4.68
C THR A 477 -8.83 5.04 -5.71
N CYS A 478 -8.77 4.13 -6.68
CA CYS A 478 -7.71 4.07 -7.69
C CYS A 478 -7.78 5.23 -8.70
N SER A 479 -8.98 5.75 -8.99
CA SER A 479 -9.14 7.02 -9.73
C SER A 479 -8.52 8.20 -8.97
N GLY A 480 -8.37 8.09 -7.65
CA GLY A 480 -7.88 9.12 -6.74
C GLY A 480 -8.98 9.99 -6.16
N ARG A 481 -10.21 9.46 -6.04
CA ARG A 481 -11.28 10.05 -5.24
C ARG A 481 -11.07 9.71 -3.77
N LEU A 482 -11.22 10.70 -2.90
CA LEU A 482 -11.23 10.51 -1.45
C LEU A 482 -12.66 10.64 -0.94
N LEU A 483 -13.17 9.60 -0.27
CA LEU A 483 -14.45 9.61 0.42
C LEU A 483 -14.23 9.70 1.94
N SER A 484 -15.16 10.33 2.65
CA SER A 484 -15.14 10.45 4.11
C SER A 484 -16.52 10.23 4.73
N TRP A 485 -16.58 9.72 5.96
CA TRP A 485 -17.80 9.61 6.78
C TRP A 485 -17.48 9.43 8.27
N GLY A 486 -18.51 9.47 9.11
CA GLY A 486 -18.43 9.50 10.56
C GLY A 486 -18.66 10.92 11.10
N ARG A 487 -18.00 11.27 12.20
CA ARG A 487 -18.17 12.57 12.87
C ARG A 487 -17.81 13.75 11.95
N ARG A 488 -18.59 14.82 12.01
CA ARG A 488 -18.40 16.06 11.22
C ARG A 488 -18.26 17.34 12.02
N ASP A 489 -18.44 17.27 13.34
CA ASP A 489 -18.64 18.42 14.22
C ASP A 489 -17.41 19.35 14.30
N LEU A 490 -16.23 18.84 13.92
CA LEU A 490 -14.96 19.58 13.85
C LEU A 490 -14.44 19.65 12.40
N GLY A 491 -15.33 19.55 11.40
CA GLY A 491 -14.96 19.66 9.98
C GLY A 491 -14.17 18.49 9.41
N GLN A 492 -13.89 17.43 10.18
CA GLN A 492 -12.92 16.36 9.86
C GLN A 492 -13.25 15.52 8.62
N LEU A 493 -14.49 15.61 8.12
CA LEU A 493 -14.90 15.02 6.85
C LEU A 493 -14.43 15.82 5.62
N GLY A 494 -14.19 17.13 5.74
CA GLY A 494 -13.74 17.98 4.63
C GLY A 494 -14.80 18.19 3.55
N ARG A 495 -16.09 18.17 3.93
CA ARG A 495 -17.25 18.25 3.04
C ARG A 495 -18.53 18.57 3.81
N SER A 496 -19.56 18.97 3.09
CA SER A 496 -20.94 19.03 3.57
C SER A 496 -21.68 17.69 3.39
N GLY A 497 -23.00 17.67 3.58
CA GLY A 497 -23.85 16.48 3.40
C GLY A 497 -23.95 15.56 4.62
N ASP A 498 -24.47 14.35 4.40
CA ASP A 498 -24.70 13.35 5.45
C ASP A 498 -23.39 12.92 6.12
N ALA A 499 -23.39 12.87 7.45
CA ALA A 499 -22.24 12.44 8.25
C ALA A 499 -21.96 10.94 8.08
N TRP A 500 -23.02 10.13 8.10
CA TRP A 500 -22.96 8.66 8.10
C TRP A 500 -22.75 8.02 6.72
N ARG A 501 -23.01 8.75 5.62
CA ARG A 501 -22.75 8.26 4.26
C ARG A 501 -21.30 8.54 3.84
N PRO A 502 -20.58 7.56 3.25
CA PRO A 502 -19.35 7.84 2.51
C PRO A 502 -19.66 8.74 1.31
N LEU A 503 -19.16 9.97 1.33
CA LEU A 503 -19.33 10.94 0.25
C LEU A 503 -17.99 11.61 -0.07
N PRO A 504 -17.81 12.15 -1.29
CA PRO A 504 -16.55 12.78 -1.70
C PRO A 504 -16.14 13.96 -0.81
N VAL A 505 -14.86 14.00 -0.46
CA VAL A 505 -14.18 15.15 0.15
C VAL A 505 -14.14 16.30 -0.86
N ALA A 506 -14.28 17.55 -0.40
CA ALA A 506 -14.31 18.75 -1.23
C ALA A 506 -12.93 19.16 -1.76
N THR A 507 -12.26 18.28 -2.50
CA THR A 507 -11.03 18.60 -3.23
C THR A 507 -11.34 19.40 -4.51
N PRO A 508 -10.48 20.34 -4.94
CA PRO A 508 -10.69 21.11 -6.17
C PRO A 508 -10.87 20.23 -7.42
N ALA A 509 -11.72 20.69 -8.35
CA ALA A 509 -12.02 19.94 -9.57
C ALA A 509 -10.77 19.69 -10.43
N GLY A 510 -10.65 18.46 -10.96
CA GLY A 510 -9.50 18.03 -11.76
C GLY A 510 -8.22 17.71 -10.97
N TRP A 511 -8.23 17.84 -9.64
CA TRP A 511 -7.12 17.39 -8.79
C TRP A 511 -7.30 15.92 -8.43
N ARG A 512 -6.19 15.17 -8.36
CA ARG A 512 -6.20 13.74 -8.02
C ARG A 512 -5.54 13.50 -6.66
N VAL A 513 -6.21 12.83 -5.74
CA VAL A 513 -5.61 12.42 -4.47
C VAL A 513 -4.65 11.25 -4.72
N LEU A 514 -3.41 11.39 -4.24
CA LEU A 514 -2.33 10.40 -4.37
C LEU A 514 -2.14 9.57 -3.11
N GLN A 515 -2.34 10.18 -1.94
CA GLN A 515 -2.24 9.54 -0.63
C GLN A 515 -3.20 10.24 0.34
N ALA A 516 -3.85 9.49 1.23
CA ALA A 516 -4.58 10.01 2.37
C ALA A 516 -3.85 9.65 3.68
N ALA A 517 -4.08 10.43 4.72
CA ALA A 517 -3.67 10.14 6.09
C ALA A 517 -4.72 10.70 7.06
N CYS A 518 -4.91 10.04 8.21
CA CYS A 518 -5.95 10.40 9.18
C CYS A 518 -5.34 10.58 10.57
N GLY A 519 -5.62 11.72 11.20
CA GLY A 519 -5.33 11.95 12.61
C GLY A 519 -6.52 11.61 13.50
N SER A 520 -6.43 11.98 14.78
CA SER A 520 -7.52 11.80 15.75
C SER A 520 -8.84 12.43 15.27
N GLU A 521 -8.85 13.74 15.07
CA GLU A 521 -10.03 14.52 14.66
C GLU A 521 -9.68 15.47 13.51
N HIS A 522 -8.62 15.14 12.75
CA HIS A 522 -8.17 15.87 11.56
C HIS A 522 -7.80 14.88 10.45
N SER A 523 -7.65 15.39 9.23
CA SER A 523 -7.50 14.60 8.01
C SER A 523 -6.56 15.33 7.05
N ALA A 524 -5.68 14.60 6.38
CA ALA A 524 -4.72 15.15 5.42
C ALA A 524 -4.68 14.33 4.12
N CYS A 525 -4.34 14.96 3.01
CA CYS A 525 -4.03 14.24 1.77
C CYS A 525 -2.97 14.93 0.92
N LEU A 526 -2.22 14.10 0.18
CA LEU A 526 -1.32 14.51 -0.90
C LEU A 526 -2.11 14.51 -2.21
N VAL A 527 -2.06 15.62 -2.96
CA VAL A 527 -2.78 15.80 -4.22
C VAL A 527 -1.85 16.16 -5.37
N ALA A 528 -2.17 15.68 -6.57
CA ALA A 528 -1.64 16.18 -7.82
C ALA A 528 -2.52 17.34 -8.33
N ALA A 529 -1.92 18.51 -8.48
CA ALA A 529 -2.52 19.72 -9.03
C ALA A 529 -1.82 20.06 -10.35
N GLY A 530 -2.20 19.36 -11.42
CA GLY A 530 -1.45 19.35 -12.67
C GLY A 530 -0.05 18.74 -12.46
N ALA A 531 1.00 19.50 -12.80
CA ALA A 531 2.39 19.07 -12.61
C ALA A 531 2.91 19.19 -11.17
N LYS A 532 2.23 19.95 -10.29
CA LYS A 532 2.67 20.19 -8.90
C LYS A 532 2.05 19.19 -7.93
N ARG A 533 2.72 18.95 -6.81
CA ARG A 533 2.14 18.24 -5.66
C ARG A 533 1.82 19.23 -4.54
N LEU A 534 0.73 19.01 -3.83
CA LEU A 534 0.33 19.84 -2.68
C LEU A 534 -0.13 18.95 -1.53
N LEU A 535 -0.01 19.46 -0.31
CA LEU A 535 -0.65 18.88 0.87
C LEU A 535 -1.90 19.70 1.18
N LEU A 536 -3.02 19.01 1.35
CA LEU A 536 -4.25 19.55 1.91
C LEU A 536 -4.46 18.97 3.30
N CYS A 537 -4.90 19.78 4.26
CA CYS A 537 -5.28 19.35 5.60
C CYS A 537 -6.56 20.05 6.06
N TRP A 538 -7.37 19.36 6.86
CA TRP A 538 -8.66 19.84 7.37
C TRP A 538 -9.09 19.08 8.63
N GLY A 539 -10.20 19.52 9.23
CA GLY A 539 -10.67 19.05 10.52
C GLY A 539 -10.19 19.93 11.66
N TRP A 540 -10.04 19.34 12.85
CA TRP A 540 -9.64 20.02 14.07
C TRP A 540 -8.26 20.68 13.93
N ASN A 541 -8.15 21.94 14.38
CA ASN A 541 -7.00 22.81 14.16
C ASN A 541 -6.57 23.60 15.41
N GLU A 542 -7.12 23.29 16.60
CA GLU A 542 -6.41 23.57 17.86
C GLU A 542 -4.97 23.01 17.78
N HIS A 543 -4.01 23.65 18.46
CA HIS A 543 -2.56 23.38 18.29
C HIS A 543 -2.02 23.59 16.84
N GLY A 544 -2.83 24.13 15.92
CA GLY A 544 -2.46 24.41 14.52
C GLY A 544 -2.20 23.16 13.67
N ILE A 545 -2.87 22.05 13.98
CA ILE A 545 -2.60 20.71 13.42
C ILE A 545 -2.81 20.64 11.89
N CYS A 546 -3.66 21.51 11.32
CA CYS A 546 -3.81 21.59 9.87
C CYS A 546 -2.65 22.33 9.17
N GLY A 547 -1.80 23.06 9.89
CA GLY A 547 -0.63 23.75 9.34
C GLY A 547 -0.94 24.84 8.31
N ALA A 548 -2.19 25.31 8.25
CA ALA A 548 -2.74 26.12 7.16
C ALA A 548 -2.69 27.64 7.41
N ASP A 549 -1.81 28.12 8.31
CA ASP A 549 -1.69 29.54 8.72
C ASP A 549 -3.06 30.19 9.04
N SER A 550 -3.87 29.53 9.86
CA SER A 550 -5.24 29.96 10.16
C SER A 550 -5.59 29.75 11.64
N ASP A 551 -6.13 30.80 12.27
CA ASP A 551 -6.52 30.83 13.68
C ASP A 551 -7.91 30.21 13.97
N ALA A 552 -8.52 29.55 12.98
CA ALA A 552 -9.80 28.88 13.15
C ALA A 552 -9.64 27.57 13.94
N GLU A 553 -10.51 27.32 14.93
CA GLU A 553 -10.52 26.11 15.77
C GLU A 553 -10.61 24.80 14.96
N PHE A 554 -11.24 24.86 13.79
CA PHE A 554 -11.31 23.77 12.82
C PHE A 554 -11.52 24.28 11.39
N LEU A 555 -11.24 23.42 10.42
CA LEU A 555 -11.41 23.66 8.99
C LEU A 555 -12.43 22.66 8.42
N SER A 556 -13.55 23.16 7.89
CA SER A 556 -14.64 22.35 7.32
C SER A 556 -14.33 21.74 5.95
N GLU A 557 -13.28 22.23 5.28
CA GLU A 557 -12.91 21.90 3.90
C GLU A 557 -11.38 21.79 3.76
N PRO A 558 -10.85 20.99 2.82
CA PRO A 558 -9.42 20.84 2.56
C PRO A 558 -8.72 22.17 2.26
N ARG A 559 -7.76 22.59 3.10
CA ARG A 559 -6.92 23.77 2.84
C ARG A 559 -5.46 23.39 2.60
N PRO A 560 -4.73 24.11 1.72
CA PRO A 560 -3.29 23.92 1.56
C PRO A 560 -2.52 24.12 2.86
N VAL A 561 -1.59 23.19 3.15
CA VAL A 561 -0.62 23.36 4.24
C VAL A 561 0.35 24.48 3.85
N ALA A 562 0.52 25.47 4.73
CA ALA A 562 1.31 26.65 4.45
C ALA A 562 2.83 26.37 4.63
N ARG A 563 3.64 27.12 3.87
CA ARG A 563 5.11 27.21 4.05
C ARG A 563 5.89 25.89 3.92
N ILE A 564 5.32 24.89 3.23
CA ILE A 564 6.07 23.68 2.82
C ILE A 564 7.18 24.09 1.82
N PRO A 565 8.47 23.81 2.10
CA PRO A 565 9.60 24.38 1.33
C PRO A 565 9.98 23.63 0.04
N ALA A 566 9.42 22.44 -0.23
CA ALA A 566 9.71 21.63 -1.42
C ALA A 566 8.50 20.73 -1.78
N ASP A 567 8.41 20.24 -3.02
CA ASP A 567 7.28 19.41 -3.48
C ASP A 567 7.04 18.20 -2.53
N PRO A 568 5.83 17.99 -1.99
CA PRO A 568 5.57 16.91 -1.05
C PRO A 568 5.59 15.53 -1.72
N ALA A 569 6.31 14.59 -1.11
CA ALA A 569 6.47 13.22 -1.58
C ALA A 569 5.53 12.23 -0.87
N ALA A 570 5.30 12.40 0.44
CA ALA A 570 4.36 11.60 1.24
C ALA A 570 3.82 12.40 2.45
N VAL A 571 2.66 11.98 2.98
CA VAL A 571 2.02 12.56 4.16
C VAL A 571 1.64 11.48 5.18
N PHE A 572 1.77 11.79 6.46
CA PHE A 572 1.40 10.92 7.58
C PHE A 572 0.65 11.74 8.64
N ALA A 573 -0.31 11.13 9.32
CA ALA A 573 -1.07 11.75 10.39
C ALA A 573 -1.44 10.69 11.44
N GLY A 574 -1.66 11.14 12.66
CA GLY A 574 -2.04 10.31 13.79
C GLY A 574 -1.98 11.14 15.07
N GLY A 575 -2.77 10.75 16.09
CA GLY A 575 -2.93 11.60 17.26
C GLY A 575 -3.35 13.02 16.90
N GLY A 576 -2.75 14.00 17.59
CA GLY A 576 -2.84 15.42 17.25
C GLY A 576 -1.70 15.93 16.35
N CYS A 577 -1.13 15.11 15.46
CA CYS A 577 0.08 15.47 14.72
C CYS A 577 -0.02 15.14 13.22
N THR A 578 0.67 15.94 12.41
CA THR A 578 0.86 15.71 10.97
C THR A 578 2.35 15.74 10.62
N PHE A 579 2.77 14.87 9.71
CA PHE A 579 4.14 14.79 9.19
C PHE A 579 4.12 14.77 7.66
N ALA A 580 5.16 15.34 7.03
CA ALA A 580 5.36 15.32 5.59
C ALA A 580 6.80 14.94 5.23
N LEU A 581 6.95 14.05 4.26
CA LEU A 581 8.23 13.83 3.58
C LEU A 581 8.21 14.62 2.27
N LEU A 582 9.23 15.44 2.04
CA LEU A 582 9.33 16.31 0.85
C LEU A 582 10.28 15.72 -0.21
N SER A 583 10.29 16.30 -1.41
CA SER A 583 11.21 15.98 -2.50
C SER A 583 12.64 16.44 -2.19
N GLU A 584 13.57 15.99 -3.02
CA GLU A 584 14.93 16.54 -3.08
C GLU A 584 15.01 17.36 -4.37
N HIS A 585 15.23 18.66 -4.27
CA HIS A 585 15.54 19.47 -5.44
C HIS A 585 17.03 19.33 -5.75
N GLN A 586 17.36 18.65 -6.84
CA GLN A 586 18.64 18.89 -7.52
C GLN A 586 18.56 20.26 -8.18
N GLY A 587 19.16 21.27 -7.55
CA GLY A 587 19.19 22.63 -8.06
C GLY A 587 19.60 23.64 -6.98
N GLU A 588 20.84 24.12 -7.08
CA GLU A 588 21.23 25.40 -6.48
C GLU A 588 20.35 26.52 -7.04
N PRO A 589 19.82 27.43 -6.20
CA PRO A 589 19.52 28.78 -6.64
C PRO A 589 20.82 29.59 -6.57
N ASP A 590 21.41 29.93 -7.72
CA ASP A 590 22.61 30.77 -7.79
C ASP A 590 22.40 32.06 -6.98
N PHE A 591 23.11 32.20 -5.86
CA PHE A 591 23.23 33.46 -5.15
C PHE A 591 24.17 34.37 -5.93
N GLU A 592 23.62 35.12 -6.90
CA GLU A 592 24.33 36.27 -7.48
C GLU A 592 24.74 37.22 -6.35
N LEU A 593 26.04 37.23 -6.07
CA LEU A 593 26.68 38.24 -5.23
C LEU A 593 26.67 39.58 -5.97
N VAL A 594 25.53 40.28 -5.92
CA VAL A 594 25.40 41.69 -6.28
C VAL A 594 26.17 42.51 -5.23
N GLY A 595 27.49 42.51 -5.37
CA GLY A 595 28.37 43.37 -4.59
C GLY A 595 28.18 44.81 -5.05
N ASN A 596 27.81 45.69 -4.12
CA ASN A 596 28.01 47.12 -4.28
C ASN A 596 29.17 47.57 -3.42
N SER A 597 30.20 48.08 -4.09
CA SER A 597 31.30 48.84 -3.50
C SER A 597 30.90 50.30 -3.25
N ALA A 598 31.65 50.97 -2.36
CA ALA A 598 31.48 52.33 -1.84
C ALA A 598 30.54 52.43 -0.62
#